data_AF-A0A641R9S3-F1
#
_entry.id   AF-A0A641R9S3-F1
#
_cell.length_a   1.000
_cell.length_b   1.000
_cell.length_c   1.000
_cell.angle_alpha   90.00
_cell.angle_beta   90.00
_cell.angle_gamma   90.00
#
_symmetry.space_group_name_H-M   'P 1'
#
loop_
_entity.id
_entity.type
_entity.pdbx_description
1 polymer ?
#
loop_
_entity_poly.entity_id
_entity_poly.type
_entity_poly.pdbx_seq_one_letter_code
_entity_poly.pdbx_strand_id
1 'polypeptide(L)'
;MKRIVKNSLFTTILMVWGMMYSSCEGWTDPESINIHYPTFEEQNPQLYADYIRDLKRYKDGEHKLVFVSFDNPETNPINQTERLTAILDSVDFICLNNPEKLSSETQAEMVKIREKNIRTLSCINYESLEQEWNNKAKDNSELTEEDAQRYLNERTDAMLVLCDNYGYDGILIDYTGLSMVGMQEDVLQQYKARQQNFFSRVLDWRIKHEGVSKCTPSVFYAQSPDFHKLGLCYYLKILYL
;
A
#
# COMPACT_ATOMS: atom_id res chain seq x y z
N MET A 1 45.50 48.50 -63.24
CA MET A 1 44.42 48.68 -62.23
C MET A 1 43.31 47.62 -62.22
N LYS A 2 43.23 46.64 -63.14
CA LYS A 2 42.13 45.63 -63.14
C LYS A 2 42.38 44.35 -62.30
N ARG A 3 43.61 44.10 -61.84
CA ARG A 3 43.97 42.86 -61.12
C ARG A 3 43.96 43.00 -59.58
N ILE A 4 44.14 44.21 -59.05
CA ILE A 4 44.18 44.49 -57.60
C ILE A 4 42.77 44.57 -57.00
N VAL A 5 41.79 45.07 -57.77
CA VAL A 5 40.39 45.19 -57.30
C VAL A 5 39.70 43.82 -57.17
N LYS A 6 40.08 42.83 -57.98
CA LYS A 6 39.49 41.47 -57.93
C LYS A 6 39.93 40.66 -56.70
N ASN A 7 41.16 40.85 -56.22
CA ASN A 7 41.66 40.12 -55.05
C ASN A 7 41.17 40.73 -53.72
N SER A 8 40.83 42.02 -53.70
CA SER A 8 40.28 42.73 -52.53
C SER A 8 38.80 42.40 -52.28
N LEU A 9 38.00 42.23 -53.35
CA LEU A 9 36.61 41.78 -53.26
C LEU A 9 36.48 40.29 -52.88
N PHE A 10 37.43 39.45 -53.27
CA PHE A 10 37.42 38.02 -52.89
C PHE A 10 37.81 37.79 -51.44
N THR A 11 38.72 38.59 -50.89
CA THR A 11 39.17 38.47 -49.49
C THR A 11 38.15 39.00 -48.48
N THR A 12 37.36 40.02 -48.84
CA THR A 12 36.26 40.52 -48.01
C THR A 12 35.06 39.57 -47.98
N ILE A 13 34.75 38.87 -49.08
CA ILE A 13 33.70 37.84 -49.10
C ILE A 13 34.08 36.61 -48.27
N LEU A 14 35.35 36.19 -48.29
CA LEU A 14 35.84 35.06 -47.49
C LEU A 14 35.87 35.35 -45.97
N MET A 15 36.13 36.60 -45.55
CA MET A 15 36.08 36.97 -44.12
C MET A 15 34.65 37.05 -43.57
N VAL A 16 33.67 37.47 -44.37
CA VAL A 16 32.26 37.58 -43.92
C VAL A 16 31.60 36.19 -43.82
N TRP A 17 31.98 35.24 -44.68
CA TRP A 17 31.51 33.85 -44.56
C TRP A 17 32.08 33.11 -43.34
N GLY A 18 33.30 33.43 -42.91
CA GLY A 18 33.90 32.82 -41.72
C GLY A 18 33.24 33.24 -40.40
N MET A 19 32.54 34.37 -40.37
CA MET A 19 31.88 34.90 -39.17
C MET A 19 30.44 34.40 -38.98
N MET A 20 29.85 33.67 -39.93
CA MET A 20 28.49 33.13 -39.81
C MET A 20 28.42 31.69 -39.28
N TYR A 21 29.57 31.02 -39.07
CA TYR A 21 29.62 29.65 -38.55
C TYR A 21 29.98 29.54 -37.07
N SER A 22 30.33 30.64 -36.39
CA SER A 22 30.78 30.59 -34.99
C SER A 22 29.74 31.03 -33.96
N SER A 23 28.50 31.37 -34.35
CA SER A 23 27.50 31.91 -33.41
C SER A 23 26.34 30.98 -33.04
N CYS A 24 26.32 29.72 -33.49
CA CYS A 24 25.13 28.87 -33.27
C CYS A 24 25.40 27.40 -32.90
N GLU A 25 26.63 26.95 -32.63
CA GLU A 25 26.84 25.56 -32.20
C GLU A 25 26.45 25.30 -30.74
N GLY A 26 26.36 26.33 -29.89
CA GLY A 26 26.01 26.21 -28.47
C GLY A 26 24.54 26.49 -28.11
N TRP A 27 23.65 26.70 -29.09
CA TRP A 27 22.27 27.14 -28.83
C TRP A 27 21.18 26.19 -29.33
N THR A 28 21.57 25.09 -30.00
CA THR A 28 20.64 24.11 -30.55
C THR A 28 20.55 22.80 -29.78
N ASP A 29 21.34 22.65 -28.71
CA ASP A 29 21.20 21.52 -27.81
C ASP A 29 20.14 21.87 -26.76
N PRO A 30 18.99 21.17 -26.72
CA PRO A 30 18.00 21.37 -25.67
C PRO A 30 18.58 20.89 -24.35
N GLU A 31 19.13 21.80 -23.56
CA GLU A 31 19.44 21.53 -22.16
C GLU A 31 18.12 21.32 -21.40
N SER A 32 17.99 20.20 -20.72
CA SER A 32 16.88 19.99 -19.79
C SER A 32 17.05 20.95 -18.62
N ILE A 33 16.32 22.06 -18.62
CA ILE A 33 16.24 22.95 -17.47
C ILE A 33 15.54 22.16 -16.36
N ASN A 34 16.28 21.80 -15.32
CA ASN A 34 15.70 21.20 -14.14
C ASN A 34 14.96 22.29 -13.35
N ILE A 35 13.68 22.47 -13.66
CA ILE A 35 12.81 23.41 -12.95
C ILE A 35 12.36 22.75 -11.65
N HIS A 36 13.12 22.97 -10.58
CA HIS A 36 12.72 22.58 -9.24
C HIS A 36 11.73 23.62 -8.69
N TYR A 37 10.47 23.21 -8.57
CA TYR A 37 9.46 23.96 -7.83
C TYR A 37 9.56 23.54 -6.37
N PRO A 38 9.98 24.44 -5.46
CA PRO A 38 10.17 24.07 -4.07
C PRO A 38 8.81 23.73 -3.47
N THR A 39 8.73 22.62 -2.74
CA THR A 39 7.51 22.20 -2.06
C THR A 39 7.22 23.09 -0.85
N PHE A 40 6.02 22.99 -0.27
CA PHE A 40 5.69 23.77 0.94
C PHE A 40 6.68 23.49 2.09
N GLU A 41 7.09 22.23 2.21
CA GLU A 41 8.10 21.77 3.15
C GLU A 41 9.45 22.47 2.96
N GLU A 42 9.87 22.65 1.70
CA GLU A 42 11.14 23.29 1.35
C GLU A 42 11.07 24.82 1.50
N GLN A 43 9.92 25.41 1.20
CA GLN A 43 9.72 26.87 1.30
C GLN A 43 9.61 27.35 2.74
N ASN A 44 8.98 26.57 3.63
CA ASN A 44 8.78 26.95 5.03
C ASN A 44 8.94 25.76 5.99
N PRO A 45 10.20 25.35 6.26
CA PRO A 45 10.48 24.14 7.02
C PRO A 45 9.97 24.20 8.46
N GLN A 46 9.99 25.39 9.09
CA GLN A 46 9.49 25.56 10.46
C GLN A 46 7.98 25.39 10.53
N LEU A 47 7.23 26.03 9.63
CA LEU A 47 5.77 25.89 9.59
C LEU A 47 5.34 24.46 9.28
N TYR A 48 6.09 23.77 8.41
CA TYR A 48 5.84 22.35 8.14
C TYR A 48 6.10 21.47 9.37
N ALA A 49 7.19 21.71 10.10
CA ALA A 49 7.46 20.98 11.34
C ALA A 49 6.36 21.19 12.39
N ASP A 50 5.86 22.43 12.52
CA ASP A 50 4.72 22.76 13.40
C ASP A 50 3.44 22.03 12.94
N TYR A 51 3.16 22.01 11.63
CA TYR A 51 2.03 21.28 11.06
C TYR A 51 2.07 19.78 11.37
N ILE A 52 3.21 19.11 11.13
CA ILE A 52 3.38 17.69 11.41
C ILE A 52 3.22 17.38 12.89
N ARG A 53 3.76 18.22 13.77
CA ARG A 53 3.58 18.08 15.23
C ARG A 53 2.11 18.14 15.62
N ASP A 54 1.37 19.13 15.10
CA ASP A 54 -0.03 19.33 15.45
C ASP A 54 -0.92 18.22 14.89
N LEU A 55 -0.61 17.71 13.69
CA LEU A 55 -1.27 16.55 13.09
C LEU A 55 -1.07 15.28 13.95
N LYS A 56 0.16 15.01 14.39
CA LYS A 56 0.45 13.88 15.29
C LYS A 56 -0.31 14.02 16.60
N ARG A 57 -0.31 15.21 17.20
CA ARG A 57 -1.04 15.49 18.44
C ARG A 57 -2.55 15.26 18.29
N TYR A 58 -3.14 15.65 17.16
CA TYR A 58 -4.54 15.37 16.86
C TYR A 58 -4.81 13.86 16.79
N LYS A 59 -3.97 13.11 16.07
CA LYS A 59 -4.10 11.66 15.90
C LYS A 59 -3.82 10.85 17.17
N ASP A 60 -2.98 11.36 18.06
CA ASP A 60 -2.72 10.74 19.37
C ASP A 60 -3.83 11.07 20.39
N GLY A 61 -4.63 12.10 20.13
CA GLY A 61 -5.79 12.48 20.95
C GLY A 61 -7.07 11.73 20.57
N GLU A 62 -8.14 11.99 21.32
CA GLU A 62 -9.47 11.46 21.01
C GLU A 62 -10.02 12.11 19.73
N HIS A 63 -10.26 11.29 18.71
CA HIS A 63 -10.86 11.71 17.45
C HIS A 63 -11.56 10.52 16.76
N LYS A 64 -12.30 10.80 15.70
CA LYS A 64 -12.91 9.74 14.88
C LYS A 64 -11.86 9.15 13.96
N LEU A 65 -11.61 7.86 14.10
CA LEU A 65 -10.70 7.14 13.22
C LEU A 65 -11.26 7.02 11.81
N VAL A 66 -10.42 7.27 10.83
CA VAL A 66 -10.74 7.13 9.41
C VAL A 66 -9.93 6.00 8.80
N PHE A 67 -10.64 5.02 8.26
CA PHE A 67 -10.09 3.87 7.53
C PHE A 67 -10.43 4.01 6.06
N VAL A 68 -9.46 3.76 5.19
CA VAL A 68 -9.67 3.69 3.74
C VAL A 68 -9.19 2.33 3.23
N SER A 69 -10.01 1.71 2.38
CA SER A 69 -9.61 0.54 1.61
C SER A 69 -8.97 1.03 0.31
N PHE A 70 -7.87 0.40 -0.08
CA PHE A 70 -7.03 0.88 -1.17
C PHE A 70 -6.57 -0.28 -2.03
N ASP A 71 -6.98 -0.27 -3.29
CA ASP A 71 -6.54 -1.23 -4.31
C ASP A 71 -5.16 -0.82 -4.84
N ASN A 72 -4.10 -1.25 -4.13
CA ASN A 72 -2.74 -0.96 -4.53
C ASN A 72 -2.33 -1.79 -5.76
N PRO A 73 -1.58 -1.20 -6.72
CA PRO A 73 -1.06 -1.95 -7.86
C PRO A 73 0.04 -2.94 -7.43
N GLU A 74 0.20 -4.02 -8.20
CA GLU A 74 1.34 -4.96 -8.04
C GLU A 74 2.67 -4.33 -8.52
N THR A 75 2.59 -3.30 -9.36
CA THR A 75 3.73 -2.58 -9.93
C THR A 75 3.90 -1.19 -9.31
N ASN A 76 4.95 -0.46 -9.69
CA ASN A 76 5.12 0.92 -9.25
C ASN A 76 3.88 1.77 -9.61
N PRO A 77 3.41 2.66 -8.72
CA PRO A 77 2.27 3.53 -9.00
C PRO A 77 2.54 4.43 -10.21
N ILE A 78 1.65 4.40 -11.18
CA ILE A 78 1.72 5.22 -12.40
C ILE A 78 0.85 6.48 -12.21
N ASN A 79 -0.33 6.31 -11.61
CA ASN A 79 -1.30 7.39 -11.43
C ASN A 79 -1.27 7.96 -10.01
N GLN A 80 -1.63 9.23 -9.86
CA GLN A 80 -1.71 9.88 -8.53
C GLN A 80 -2.70 9.16 -7.59
N THR A 81 -3.75 8.55 -8.14
CA THR A 81 -4.74 7.78 -7.39
C THR A 81 -4.19 6.49 -6.79
N GLU A 82 -3.04 6.00 -7.30
CA GLU A 82 -2.35 4.80 -6.82
C GLU A 82 -1.27 5.13 -5.78
N ARG A 83 -0.99 6.42 -5.53
CA ARG A 83 0.04 6.91 -4.62
C ARG A 83 -0.51 7.05 -3.20
N LEU A 84 0.13 6.42 -2.21
CA LEU A 84 -0.24 6.55 -0.80
C LEU A 84 -0.01 7.97 -0.28
N THR A 85 0.99 8.67 -0.82
CA THR A 85 1.29 10.07 -0.44
C THR A 85 0.22 11.07 -0.92
N ALA A 86 -0.70 10.64 -1.81
CA ALA A 86 -1.82 11.45 -2.26
C ALA A 86 -3.04 11.36 -1.32
N ILE A 87 -3.01 10.44 -0.34
CA ILE A 87 -4.11 10.26 0.61
C ILE A 87 -4.17 11.46 1.57
N LEU A 88 -5.41 11.82 1.94
CA LEU A 88 -5.69 12.92 2.85
C LEU A 88 -5.11 12.67 4.24
N ASP A 89 -4.53 13.72 4.84
CA ASP A 89 -3.85 13.64 6.14
C ASP A 89 -4.80 13.31 7.32
N SER A 90 -6.11 13.44 7.11
CA SER A 90 -7.15 13.01 8.06
C SER A 90 -7.35 11.49 8.15
N VAL A 91 -6.75 10.71 7.25
CA VAL A 91 -6.84 9.25 7.24
C VAL A 91 -5.88 8.67 8.28
N ASP A 92 -6.33 7.72 9.10
CA ASP A 92 -5.51 7.08 10.12
C ASP A 92 -4.96 5.73 9.66
N PHE A 93 -5.75 5.00 8.89
CA PHE A 93 -5.42 3.67 8.41
C PHE A 93 -5.74 3.49 6.94
N ILE A 94 -4.78 2.94 6.22
CA ILE A 94 -4.92 2.52 4.83
C ILE A 94 -4.82 1.00 4.78
N CYS A 95 -5.90 0.35 4.36
CA CYS A 95 -5.96 -1.09 4.20
C CYS A 95 -5.59 -1.42 2.75
N LEU A 96 -4.43 -2.06 2.56
CA LEU A 96 -3.96 -2.45 1.22
C LEU A 96 -4.58 -3.80 0.85
N ASN A 97 -5.43 -3.79 -0.18
CA ASN A 97 -6.21 -4.95 -0.61
C ASN A 97 -5.36 -6.01 -1.33
N ASN A 98 -4.19 -5.63 -1.87
CA ASN A 98 -3.25 -6.53 -2.53
C ASN A 98 -1.94 -6.63 -1.72
N PRO A 99 -1.91 -7.30 -0.56
CA PRO A 99 -0.77 -7.23 0.35
C PRO A 99 0.44 -8.08 -0.04
N GLU A 100 0.27 -9.04 -0.96
CA GLU A 100 1.31 -10.01 -1.33
C GLU A 100 2.36 -9.43 -2.28
N LYS A 101 2.07 -8.34 -2.97
CA LYS A 101 2.93 -7.81 -4.04
C LYS A 101 3.02 -6.29 -3.93
N LEU A 102 3.87 -5.83 -3.02
CA LEU A 102 4.18 -4.40 -2.90
C LEU A 102 5.42 -4.03 -3.69
N SER A 103 5.24 -3.03 -4.55
CA SER A 103 6.36 -2.38 -5.22
C SER A 103 7.29 -1.67 -4.21
N SER A 104 8.56 -1.52 -4.58
CA SER A 104 9.52 -0.78 -3.75
C SER A 104 9.12 0.68 -3.54
N GLU A 105 8.44 1.30 -4.51
CA GLU A 105 7.90 2.66 -4.39
C GLU A 105 6.77 2.71 -3.38
N THR A 106 5.83 1.77 -3.42
CA THR A 106 4.73 1.69 -2.45
C THR A 106 5.26 1.51 -1.03
N GLN A 107 6.27 0.67 -0.83
CA GLN A 107 6.93 0.50 0.47
C GLN A 107 7.64 1.78 0.95
N ALA A 108 8.30 2.51 0.04
CA ALA A 108 8.89 3.81 0.38
C ALA A 108 7.83 4.85 0.77
N GLU A 109 6.68 4.85 0.09
CA GLU A 109 5.55 5.71 0.42
C GLU A 109 4.92 5.34 1.77
N MET A 110 4.84 4.04 2.13
CA MET A 110 4.43 3.58 3.46
C MET A 110 5.30 4.21 4.56
N VAL A 111 6.62 4.29 4.33
CA VAL A 111 7.54 4.97 5.26
C VAL A 111 7.25 6.46 5.34
N LYS A 112 7.02 7.13 4.21
CA LYS A 112 6.77 8.58 4.17
C LYS A 112 5.47 8.97 4.88
N ILE A 113 4.37 8.23 4.68
CA ILE A 113 3.10 8.58 5.31
C ILE A 113 3.08 8.33 6.83
N ARG A 114 3.99 7.49 7.37
CA ARG A 114 4.18 7.34 8.82
C ARG A 114 4.66 8.63 9.48
N GLU A 115 5.34 9.50 8.74
CA GLU A 115 5.70 10.84 9.24
C GLU A 115 4.46 11.66 9.62
N LYS A 116 3.33 11.39 8.98
CA LYS A 116 2.01 11.99 9.25
C LYS A 116 1.15 11.15 10.20
N ASN A 117 1.72 10.11 10.81
CA ASN A 117 1.01 9.16 11.68
C ASN A 117 -0.18 8.48 10.96
N ILE A 118 0.01 8.17 9.68
CA ILE A 118 -0.88 7.32 8.88
C ILE A 118 -0.26 5.93 8.84
N ARG A 119 -1.07 4.92 9.18
CA ARG A 119 -0.65 3.52 9.28
C ARG A 119 -1.20 2.69 8.14
N THR A 120 -0.42 1.71 7.69
CA THR A 120 -0.81 0.77 6.64
C THR A 120 -1.13 -0.59 7.22
N LEU A 121 -2.22 -1.19 6.77
CA LEU A 121 -2.68 -2.51 7.20
C LEU A 121 -2.65 -3.49 6.02
N SER A 122 -2.12 -4.69 6.25
CA SER A 122 -2.25 -5.81 5.32
C SER A 122 -3.68 -6.37 5.42
N CYS A 123 -4.44 -6.33 4.33
CA CYS A 123 -5.80 -6.86 4.30
C CYS A 123 -5.78 -8.37 4.03
N ILE A 124 -6.31 -9.17 4.94
CA ILE A 124 -6.46 -10.62 4.80
C ILE A 124 -7.95 -10.92 4.65
N ASN A 125 -8.38 -11.21 3.42
CA ASN A 125 -9.75 -11.61 3.14
C ASN A 125 -9.87 -13.14 3.20
N TYR A 126 -10.54 -13.65 4.23
CA TYR A 126 -10.71 -15.10 4.43
C TYR A 126 -11.58 -15.73 3.35
N GLU A 127 -12.57 -15.01 2.82
CA GLU A 127 -13.42 -15.51 1.74
C GLU A 127 -12.59 -15.77 0.47
N SER A 128 -11.63 -14.90 0.16
CA SER A 128 -10.70 -15.12 -0.96
C SER A 128 -9.88 -16.40 -0.78
N LEU A 129 -9.41 -16.70 0.44
CA LEU A 129 -8.67 -17.95 0.73
C LEU A 129 -9.56 -19.20 0.55
N GLU A 130 -10.80 -19.13 1.01
CA GLU A 130 -11.80 -20.19 0.78
C GLU A 130 -12.09 -20.37 -0.73
N GLN A 131 -12.18 -19.29 -1.49
CA GLN A 131 -12.36 -19.34 -2.94
C GLN A 131 -11.15 -19.95 -3.68
N GLU A 132 -9.93 -19.60 -3.27
CA GLU A 132 -8.69 -20.23 -3.78
C GLU A 132 -8.74 -21.75 -3.56
N TRP A 133 -9.08 -22.19 -2.35
CA TRP A 133 -9.25 -23.61 -2.03
C TRP A 133 -10.35 -24.27 -2.86
N ASN A 134 -11.53 -23.65 -2.93
CA ASN A 134 -12.68 -24.22 -3.65
C ASN A 134 -12.38 -24.37 -5.14
N ASN A 135 -11.62 -23.45 -5.74
CA ASN A 135 -11.17 -23.59 -7.12
C ASN A 135 -10.17 -24.74 -7.28
N LYS A 136 -9.25 -24.92 -6.34
CA LYS A 136 -8.34 -26.08 -6.32
C LYS A 136 -9.07 -27.41 -6.18
N ALA A 137 -10.11 -27.47 -5.33
CA ALA A 137 -10.91 -28.65 -5.09
C ALA A 137 -11.81 -29.04 -6.27
N LYS A 138 -12.24 -28.07 -7.10
CA LYS A 138 -13.00 -28.37 -8.34
C LYS A 138 -12.19 -29.23 -9.31
N ASP A 139 -10.88 -29.04 -9.36
CA ASP A 139 -10.00 -29.72 -10.31
C ASP A 139 -9.50 -31.08 -9.78
N ASN A 140 -9.72 -31.40 -8.50
CA ASN A 140 -9.31 -32.66 -7.89
C ASN A 140 -10.28 -33.11 -6.79
N SER A 141 -11.14 -34.08 -7.13
CA SER A 141 -12.14 -34.66 -6.21
C SER A 141 -11.57 -35.56 -5.11
N GLU A 142 -10.27 -35.87 -5.13
CA GLU A 142 -9.63 -36.67 -4.07
C GLU A 142 -9.24 -35.84 -2.85
N LEU A 143 -9.30 -34.50 -2.95
CA LEU A 143 -8.94 -33.59 -1.87
C LEU A 143 -9.92 -33.69 -0.71
N THR A 144 -9.38 -33.90 0.49
CA THR A 144 -10.17 -34.09 1.71
C THR A 144 -10.34 -32.80 2.51
N GLU A 145 -11.13 -32.86 3.59
CA GLU A 145 -11.23 -31.75 4.55
C GLU A 145 -9.90 -31.46 5.25
N GLU A 146 -9.11 -32.49 5.54
CA GLU A 146 -7.78 -32.31 6.13
C GLU A 146 -6.83 -31.55 5.18
N ASP A 147 -6.96 -31.78 3.87
CA ASP A 147 -6.21 -31.03 2.86
C ASP A 147 -6.67 -29.57 2.80
N ALA A 148 -7.98 -29.32 2.93
CA ALA A 148 -8.54 -27.98 3.00
C ALA A 148 -7.98 -27.20 4.20
N GLN A 149 -8.03 -27.82 5.37
CA GLN A 149 -7.52 -27.22 6.61
C GLN A 149 -6.03 -26.94 6.51
N ARG A 150 -5.23 -27.87 5.98
CA ARG A 150 -3.79 -27.67 5.78
C ARG A 150 -3.53 -26.48 4.85
N TYR A 151 -4.22 -26.43 3.71
CA TYR A 151 -4.06 -25.34 2.75
C TYR A 151 -4.45 -23.98 3.31
N LEU A 152 -5.63 -23.87 3.92
CA LEU A 152 -6.13 -22.62 4.52
C LEU A 152 -5.21 -22.14 5.65
N ASN A 153 -4.69 -23.07 6.45
CA ASN A 153 -3.71 -22.78 7.49
C ASN A 153 -2.40 -22.22 6.91
N GLU A 154 -1.82 -22.90 5.93
CA GLU A 154 -0.58 -22.46 5.26
C GLU A 154 -0.75 -21.09 4.60
N ARG A 155 -1.88 -20.87 3.92
CA ARG A 155 -2.19 -19.57 3.30
C ARG A 155 -2.40 -18.47 4.34
N THR A 156 -3.12 -18.76 5.42
CA THR A 156 -3.30 -17.81 6.52
C THR A 156 -1.96 -17.41 7.12
N ASP A 157 -1.09 -18.38 7.42
CA ASP A 157 0.25 -18.12 7.96
C ASP A 157 1.10 -17.28 6.98
N ALA A 158 1.05 -17.59 5.68
CA ALA A 158 1.74 -16.82 4.66
C ALA A 158 1.27 -15.35 4.63
N MET A 159 -0.05 -15.12 4.71
CA MET A 159 -0.65 -13.79 4.74
C MET A 159 -0.28 -13.00 6.01
N LEU A 160 -0.21 -13.67 7.16
CA LEU A 160 0.17 -13.05 8.43
C LEU A 160 1.62 -12.58 8.44
N VAL A 161 2.53 -13.37 7.85
CA VAL A 161 3.97 -13.04 7.74
C VAL A 161 4.23 -11.83 6.83
N LEU A 162 3.31 -11.49 5.91
CA LEU A 162 3.44 -10.30 5.06
C LEU A 162 3.56 -9.01 5.87
N CYS A 163 2.92 -8.97 7.05
CA CYS A 163 2.97 -7.81 7.92
C CYS A 163 4.43 -7.42 8.24
N ASP A 164 5.25 -8.41 8.61
CA ASP A 164 6.66 -8.20 8.90
C ASP A 164 7.50 -8.02 7.62
N ASN A 165 7.25 -8.85 6.60
CA ASN A 165 8.06 -8.88 5.38
C ASN A 165 8.03 -7.55 4.61
N TYR A 166 6.85 -6.92 4.53
CA TYR A 166 6.68 -5.64 3.86
C TYR A 166 6.65 -4.45 4.82
N GLY A 167 6.79 -4.73 6.13
CA GLY A 167 6.81 -3.73 7.18
C GLY A 167 5.50 -2.94 7.22
N TYR A 168 4.35 -3.60 7.25
CA TYR A 168 3.06 -3.01 7.58
C TYR A 168 2.98 -2.60 9.06
N ASP A 169 2.04 -1.74 9.40
CA ASP A 169 1.77 -1.29 10.78
C ASP A 169 0.72 -2.16 11.50
N GLY A 170 0.16 -3.14 10.79
CA GLY A 170 -0.79 -4.11 11.33
C GLY A 170 -1.48 -4.93 10.24
N ILE A 171 -2.51 -5.66 10.66
CA ILE A 171 -3.38 -6.45 9.79
C ILE A 171 -4.82 -6.00 9.93
N LEU A 172 -5.55 -6.10 8.83
CA LEU A 172 -7.00 -6.11 8.80
C LEU A 172 -7.46 -7.51 8.42
N ILE A 173 -8.33 -8.10 9.23
CA ILE A 173 -9.00 -9.36 8.86
C ILE A 173 -10.37 -9.01 8.29
N ASP A 174 -10.63 -9.42 7.06
CA ASP A 174 -11.96 -9.40 6.45
C ASP A 174 -12.54 -10.81 6.47
N TYR A 175 -13.54 -10.99 7.34
CA TYR A 175 -14.20 -12.28 7.58
C TYR A 175 -15.72 -12.12 7.54
N THR A 176 -16.32 -12.68 6.50
CA THR A 176 -17.78 -12.81 6.39
C THR A 176 -18.19 -14.20 6.87
N GLY A 177 -18.93 -14.28 7.97
CA GLY A 177 -19.42 -15.54 8.51
C GLY A 177 -20.73 -15.98 7.85
N LEU A 178 -20.93 -17.29 7.74
CA LEU A 178 -22.21 -17.89 7.37
C LEU A 178 -23.13 -18.04 8.57
N SER A 179 -24.45 -17.93 8.33
CA SER A 179 -25.46 -18.29 9.32
C SER A 179 -25.38 -19.78 9.63
N MET A 180 -25.16 -20.11 10.90
CA MET A 180 -25.12 -21.49 11.39
C MET A 180 -26.51 -22.13 11.51
N VAL A 181 -27.58 -21.35 11.34
CA VAL A 181 -28.96 -21.82 11.50
C VAL A 181 -29.31 -22.77 10.37
N GLY A 182 -29.72 -24.00 10.72
CA GLY A 182 -30.15 -25.00 9.74
C GLY A 182 -29.01 -25.72 9.02
N MET A 183 -27.74 -25.47 9.38
CA MET A 183 -26.62 -26.31 8.94
C MET A 183 -26.79 -27.74 9.48
N GLN A 184 -26.43 -28.74 8.67
CA GLN A 184 -26.32 -30.13 9.15
C GLN A 184 -25.19 -30.24 10.18
N GLU A 185 -25.29 -31.20 11.12
CA GLU A 185 -24.38 -31.27 12.26
C GLU A 185 -22.91 -31.48 11.84
N ASP A 186 -22.66 -32.35 10.86
CA ASP A 186 -21.33 -32.60 10.31
C ASP A 186 -20.73 -31.34 9.66
N VAL A 187 -21.51 -30.65 8.84
CA VAL A 187 -21.12 -29.38 8.19
C VAL A 187 -20.89 -28.28 9.23
N LEU A 188 -21.72 -28.23 10.28
CA LEU A 188 -21.59 -27.25 11.35
C LEU A 188 -20.31 -27.45 12.15
N GLN A 189 -19.96 -28.70 12.48
CA GLN A 189 -18.72 -29.00 13.20
C GLN A 189 -17.49 -28.65 12.35
N GLN A 190 -17.50 -29.00 11.06
CA GLN A 190 -16.45 -28.62 10.12
C GLN A 190 -16.28 -27.09 10.02
N TYR A 191 -17.39 -26.36 9.85
CA TYR A 191 -17.39 -24.90 9.78
C TYR A 191 -16.83 -24.26 11.05
N LYS A 192 -17.25 -24.73 12.23
CA LYS A 192 -16.72 -24.27 13.53
C LYS A 192 -15.24 -24.57 13.69
N ALA A 193 -14.78 -25.75 13.27
CA ALA A 193 -13.36 -26.14 13.36
C ALA A 193 -12.48 -25.24 12.49
N ARG A 194 -12.88 -25.00 11.23
CA ARG A 194 -12.17 -24.07 10.33
C ARG A 194 -12.15 -22.65 10.89
N GLN A 195 -13.30 -22.15 11.33
CA GLN A 195 -13.40 -20.82 11.94
C GLN A 195 -12.49 -20.69 13.16
N GLN A 196 -12.50 -21.67 14.07
CA GLN A 196 -11.66 -21.66 15.26
C GLN A 196 -10.17 -21.71 14.90
N ASN A 197 -9.78 -22.54 13.94
CA ASN A 197 -8.38 -22.64 13.49
C ASN A 197 -7.88 -21.30 12.93
N PHE A 198 -8.66 -20.67 12.05
CA PHE A 198 -8.32 -19.37 11.48
C PHE A 198 -8.13 -18.30 12.56
N PHE A 199 -9.13 -18.10 13.43
CA PHE A 199 -9.06 -17.06 14.45
C PHE A 199 -7.99 -17.34 15.51
N SER A 200 -7.71 -18.61 15.84
CA SER A 200 -6.62 -18.96 16.77
C SER A 200 -5.26 -18.56 16.21
N ARG A 201 -5.02 -18.74 14.90
CA ARG A 201 -3.76 -18.31 14.25
C ARG A 201 -3.60 -16.80 14.25
N VAL A 202 -4.68 -16.07 13.92
CA VAL A 202 -4.64 -14.61 13.96
C VAL A 202 -4.41 -14.11 15.39
N LEU A 203 -5.00 -14.78 16.38
CA LEU A 203 -4.78 -14.49 17.79
C LEU A 203 -3.33 -14.74 18.21
N ASP A 204 -2.76 -15.89 17.85
CA ASP A 204 -1.36 -16.22 18.12
C ASP A 204 -0.42 -15.20 17.49
N TRP A 205 -0.71 -14.78 16.26
CA TRP A 205 0.01 -13.69 15.60
C TRP A 205 -0.10 -12.41 16.43
N ARG A 206 -1.31 -11.99 16.83
CA ARG A 206 -1.52 -10.76 17.64
C ARG A 206 -0.74 -10.80 18.94
N ILE A 207 -0.77 -11.91 19.69
CA ILE A 207 -0.07 -12.06 20.97
C ILE A 207 1.44 -11.89 20.78
N LYS A 208 2.01 -12.44 19.70
CA LYS A 208 3.44 -12.25 19.37
C LYS A 208 3.80 -10.79 19.08
N HIS A 209 2.81 -9.98 18.69
CA HIS A 209 2.97 -8.56 18.35
C HIS A 209 2.51 -7.61 19.47
N GLU A 210 1.90 -8.11 20.55
CA GLU A 210 1.61 -7.34 21.77
C GLU A 210 2.92 -7.05 22.53
N GLY A 211 3.57 -5.94 22.21
CA GLY A 211 4.77 -5.46 22.91
C GLY A 211 5.94 -5.10 22.01
N VAL A 212 5.92 -5.53 20.74
CA VAL A 212 6.84 -5.02 19.72
C VAL A 212 6.25 -3.72 19.22
N SER A 213 7.00 -2.62 19.36
CA SER A 213 6.63 -1.23 19.11
C SER A 213 6.28 -0.88 17.65
N LYS A 214 5.75 -1.82 16.86
CA LYS A 214 5.46 -1.67 15.44
C LYS A 214 4.01 -1.97 15.04
N CYS A 215 3.18 -2.50 15.93
CA CYS A 215 1.79 -2.83 15.57
C CYS A 215 0.80 -2.42 16.65
N THR A 216 -0.01 -1.41 16.37
CA THR A 216 -1.36 -1.19 16.93
C THR A 216 -2.08 -0.20 16.03
N PRO A 217 -3.39 -0.35 15.74
CA PRO A 217 -4.39 -1.33 16.18
C PRO A 217 -4.88 -2.29 15.07
N SER A 218 -5.18 -3.52 15.44
CA SER A 218 -5.76 -4.54 14.55
C SER A 218 -7.28 -4.36 14.42
N VAL A 219 -7.77 -4.25 13.19
CA VAL A 219 -9.22 -4.19 12.90
C VAL A 219 -9.67 -5.52 12.35
N PHE A 220 -10.67 -6.10 13.01
CA PHE A 220 -11.33 -7.29 12.54
C PHE A 220 -12.70 -6.88 11.98
N TYR A 221 -12.91 -7.11 10.70
CA TYR A 221 -14.25 -7.26 10.16
C TYR A 221 -14.64 -8.72 10.37
N ALA A 222 -15.62 -8.94 11.23
CA ALA A 222 -16.25 -10.24 11.37
C ALA A 222 -17.76 -10.03 11.30
N GLN A 223 -18.47 -10.94 10.62
CA GLN A 223 -19.91 -11.16 10.75
C GLN A 223 -20.16 -12.58 11.29
N SER A 224 -19.68 -12.90 12.49
CA SER A 224 -19.83 -14.26 13.06
C SER A 224 -20.55 -14.24 14.41
N PRO A 225 -21.56 -15.11 14.66
CA PRO A 225 -22.24 -15.20 15.96
C PRO A 225 -21.30 -15.53 17.15
N ASP A 226 -20.06 -15.92 16.87
CA ASP A 226 -19.02 -16.23 17.87
C ASP A 226 -18.19 -15.00 18.34
N PHE A 227 -18.65 -13.76 18.12
CA PHE A 227 -17.96 -12.52 18.55
C PHE A 227 -17.54 -12.49 20.03
N HIS A 228 -18.23 -13.23 20.91
CA HIS A 228 -17.88 -13.34 22.32
C HIS A 228 -16.50 -13.99 22.56
N LYS A 229 -15.94 -14.69 21.57
CA LYS A 229 -14.58 -15.25 21.58
C LYS A 229 -13.51 -14.23 21.15
N LEU A 230 -13.91 -13.05 20.67
CA LEU A 230 -13.03 -11.99 20.15
C LEU A 230 -12.70 -10.91 21.19
N GLY A 231 -12.48 -11.27 22.46
CA GLY A 231 -12.18 -10.32 23.56
C GLY A 231 -10.91 -9.46 23.40
N LEU A 232 -10.37 -9.35 22.18
CA LEU A 232 -9.05 -8.85 21.81
C LEU A 232 -9.05 -7.99 20.53
N CYS A 233 -10.21 -7.68 19.93
CA CYS A 233 -10.29 -6.72 18.82
C CYS A 233 -10.08 -5.29 19.34
N TYR A 234 -9.17 -4.52 18.71
CA TYR A 234 -9.05 -3.08 19.01
C TYR A 234 -10.19 -2.29 18.38
N TYR A 235 -10.61 -2.68 17.16
CA TYR A 235 -11.79 -2.13 16.49
C TYR A 235 -12.56 -3.24 15.77
N LEU A 236 -13.89 -3.18 15.88
CA LEU A 236 -14.81 -4.07 15.19
C LEU A 236 -15.72 -3.22 14.30
N LYS A 237 -15.68 -3.46 12.99
CA LYS A 237 -16.68 -2.90 12.07
C LYS A 237 -17.66 -4.00 11.68
N ILE A 238 -18.92 -3.80 12.07
CA ILE A 238 -20.04 -4.66 11.69
C ILE A 238 -20.74 -3.99 10.51
N LEU A 239 -20.70 -4.63 9.35
CA LEU A 239 -21.61 -4.30 8.26
C LEU A 239 -22.93 -5.01 8.54
N TYR A 240 -24.05 -4.31 8.49
CA TYR A 240 -25.36 -4.94 8.37
C TYR A 240 -25.71 -4.84 6.89
N LEU A 241 -25.71 -5.98 6.19
CA LEU A 241 -26.26 -6.11 4.84
C LEU A 241 -27.72 -6.51 4.93
#